data_AF-A0A843W690-F1
#
_entry.id   AF-A0A843W690-F1
#
_cell.length_a   1.000
_cell.length_b   1.000
_cell.length_c   1.000
_cell.angle_alpha   90.00
_cell.angle_beta   90.00
_cell.angle_gamma   90.00
#
_symmetry.space_group_name_H-M   'P 1'
#
loop_
_entity.id
_entity.type
_entity.pdbx_description
1 polymer ?
#
loop_
_entity_poly.entity_id
_entity_poly.type
_entity_poly.pdbx_seq_one_letter_code
_entity_poly.pdbx_strand_id
1 'polypeptide(L)'
;MRLLAARRPLHTDISFPHLSFSSSPSAKIGKESEPPRKRKSSTPPTPADRAGGSRLGGGEKKSRRSRGAAEMSSHHQQQVRASHILIKHEGSRRKASWKDPDGVRIRSTTRESAVAQLKALREEITSGEARFEDVAARRSDCSSAKRGGDLDRGRC
;
A
#
# COMPACT_ATOMS: atom_id res chain seq x y z
N MET A 1 -10.46 24.12 63.77
CA MET A 1 -11.35 24.02 62.60
C MET A 1 -10.83 24.94 61.51
N ARG A 2 -10.88 24.49 60.25
CA ARG A 2 -10.24 25.10 59.07
C ARG A 2 -10.93 26.38 58.58
N LEU A 3 -10.21 27.07 57.69
CA LEU A 3 -10.62 27.84 56.49
C LEU A 3 -10.61 29.37 56.57
N LEU A 4 -9.68 30.00 55.83
CA LEU A 4 -9.79 31.24 55.03
C LEU A 4 -8.37 31.45 54.43
N ALA A 5 -8.10 31.72 53.15
CA ALA A 5 -8.92 31.94 51.97
C ALA A 5 -8.05 31.55 50.75
N ALA A 6 -8.59 30.76 49.82
CA ALA A 6 -7.91 30.47 48.56
C ALA A 6 -8.25 31.55 47.52
N ARG A 7 -7.21 31.95 46.81
CA ARG A 7 -7.18 32.96 45.74
C ARG A 7 -8.08 32.57 44.56
N ARG A 8 -8.64 33.60 43.93
CA ARG A 8 -9.34 33.57 42.63
C ARG A 8 -8.50 32.87 41.55
N PRO A 9 -9.14 32.28 40.54
CA PRO A 9 -8.93 32.84 39.21
C PRO A 9 -10.20 32.97 38.36
N LEU A 10 -10.05 33.81 37.36
CA LEU A 10 -11.02 34.47 36.51
C LEU A 10 -11.71 33.48 35.57
N HIS A 11 -13.04 33.57 35.50
CA HIS A 11 -13.84 32.92 34.48
C HIS A 11 -13.59 33.68 33.16
N THR A 12 -12.96 33.04 32.18
CA THR A 12 -12.92 33.55 30.81
C THR A 12 -14.12 32.99 30.07
N ASP A 13 -15.16 33.83 29.92
CA ASP A 13 -16.26 33.62 28.99
C ASP A 13 -15.71 33.56 27.56
N ILE A 14 -15.64 32.34 27.00
CA ILE A 14 -15.38 32.14 25.57
C ILE A 14 -16.73 32.01 24.89
N SER A 15 -17.22 33.16 24.41
CA SER A 15 -18.40 33.26 23.55
C SER A 15 -18.08 32.68 22.17
N PHE A 16 -18.67 31.53 21.84
CA PHE A 16 -18.62 30.95 20.50
C PHE A 16 -19.74 31.55 19.63
N PRO A 17 -19.43 32.19 18.48
CA PRO A 17 -20.47 32.62 17.57
C PRO A 17 -21.16 31.42 16.90
N HIS A 18 -22.49 31.41 17.01
CA HIS A 18 -23.41 30.49 16.36
C HIS A 18 -23.27 30.58 14.83
N LEU A 19 -22.66 29.56 14.21
CA LEU A 19 -22.70 29.38 12.76
C LEU A 19 -24.08 28.87 12.35
N SER A 20 -24.86 29.76 11.76
CA SER A 20 -26.09 29.48 11.04
C SER A 20 -25.79 28.71 9.74
N PHE A 21 -26.09 27.41 9.73
CA PHE A 21 -26.06 26.55 8.56
C PHE A 21 -27.31 26.82 7.70
N SER A 22 -27.17 27.59 6.61
CA SER A 22 -28.28 27.84 5.68
C SER A 22 -28.46 26.69 4.71
N SER A 23 -29.67 26.15 4.73
CA SER A 23 -30.24 25.11 3.86
C SER A 23 -30.10 25.38 2.35
N SER A 24 -29.99 24.29 1.59
CA SER A 24 -29.86 24.19 0.12
C SER A 24 -30.99 24.85 -0.68
N PRO A 25 -30.81 24.95 -2.00
CA PRO A 25 -31.84 24.42 -2.89
C PRO A 25 -31.32 23.53 -4.04
N SER A 26 -32.31 22.83 -4.58
CA SER A 26 -32.32 21.65 -5.44
C SER A 26 -32.31 21.97 -6.95
N ALA A 27 -32.21 20.90 -7.75
CA ALA A 27 -32.53 20.75 -9.18
C ALA A 27 -31.37 21.07 -10.17
N LYS A 28 -31.17 20.37 -11.29
CA LYS A 28 -32.12 19.68 -12.18
C LYS A 28 -31.53 18.44 -12.86
N ILE A 29 -32.45 17.50 -13.07
CA ILE A 29 -32.39 16.30 -13.92
C ILE A 29 -32.54 16.70 -15.40
N GLY A 30 -31.73 16.10 -16.27
CA GLY A 30 -31.96 15.93 -17.72
C GLY A 30 -30.99 14.85 -18.20
N LYS A 31 -31.39 13.60 -18.45
CA LYS A 31 -32.14 13.01 -19.58
C LYS A 31 -31.49 13.23 -20.96
N GLU A 32 -31.40 12.09 -21.66
CA GLU A 32 -31.05 11.85 -23.08
C GLU A 32 -29.55 11.79 -23.40
N SER A 33 -29.02 10.84 -24.18
CA SER A 33 -29.61 9.85 -25.09
C SER A 33 -28.60 8.74 -25.44
N GLU A 34 -29.14 7.59 -25.84
CA GLU A 34 -28.60 6.29 -26.29
C GLU A 34 -27.47 6.28 -27.37
N PRO A 35 -26.87 5.09 -27.64
CA PRO A 35 -25.50 4.90 -28.14
C PRO A 35 -25.40 4.65 -29.66
N PRO A 36 -24.22 4.88 -30.28
CA PRO A 36 -23.93 4.33 -31.60
C PRO A 36 -23.31 2.94 -31.52
N ARG A 37 -23.97 2.05 -32.26
CA ARG A 37 -23.63 0.66 -32.52
C ARG A 37 -22.36 0.51 -33.36
N LYS A 38 -21.78 -0.68 -33.22
CA LYS A 38 -21.18 -1.51 -34.29
C LYS A 38 -19.76 -1.12 -34.73
N ARG A 39 -18.82 -2.01 -34.41
CA ARG A 39 -17.86 -2.53 -35.40
C ARG A 39 -17.40 -3.94 -35.04
N LYS A 40 -18.03 -4.92 -35.70
CA LYS A 40 -17.46 -6.25 -35.97
C LYS A 40 -16.37 -6.08 -37.02
N SER A 41 -15.22 -6.71 -36.83
CA SER A 41 -14.36 -7.12 -37.93
C SER A 41 -13.83 -8.51 -37.63
N SER A 42 -14.66 -9.49 -37.97
CA SER A 42 -14.28 -10.85 -38.29
C SER A 42 -14.00 -10.92 -39.80
N THR A 43 -12.80 -11.36 -40.19
CA THR A 43 -12.57 -12.16 -41.41
C THR A 43 -11.13 -12.71 -41.45
N PRO A 44 -10.94 -14.04 -41.53
CA PRO A 44 -9.79 -14.69 -42.18
C PRO A 44 -10.06 -14.82 -43.70
N PRO A 45 -9.06 -14.88 -44.61
CA PRO A 45 -8.34 -16.13 -45.00
C PRO A 45 -6.85 -15.86 -45.38
N THR A 46 -5.92 -16.78 -45.62
CA THR A 46 -5.86 -17.92 -46.56
C THR A 46 -4.70 -18.88 -46.22
N PRO A 47 -4.78 -20.18 -46.58
CA PRO A 47 -3.72 -21.18 -46.45
C PRO A 47 -2.96 -21.43 -47.77
N ALA A 48 -1.67 -21.76 -47.68
CA ALA A 48 -0.73 -22.36 -48.66
C ALA A 48 0.67 -21.85 -48.29
N ASP A 49 1.79 -22.57 -48.27
CA ASP A 49 2.25 -23.88 -48.69
C ASP A 49 3.59 -24.05 -47.90
N ARG A 50 3.84 -25.13 -47.17
CA ARG A 50 4.56 -26.34 -47.60
C ARG A 50 6.03 -26.39 -47.15
N ALA A 51 6.41 -27.61 -46.77
CA ALA A 51 7.74 -28.14 -46.47
C ALA A 51 8.33 -27.69 -45.12
N GLY A 52 8.77 -28.57 -44.21
CA GLY A 52 9.29 -29.93 -44.38
C GLY A 52 10.60 -29.98 -43.60
N GLY A 53 10.67 -30.79 -42.55
CA GLY A 53 11.86 -30.79 -41.69
C GLY A 53 11.75 -31.71 -40.48
N SER A 54 11.51 -32.99 -40.72
CA SER A 54 11.76 -34.08 -39.79
C SER A 54 13.21 -34.04 -39.31
N ARG A 55 13.47 -33.94 -38.00
CA ARG A 55 14.67 -34.52 -37.39
C ARG A 55 14.35 -35.13 -36.03
N LEU A 56 14.58 -36.44 -36.01
CA LEU A 56 14.58 -37.35 -34.88
C LEU A 56 15.77 -37.06 -33.96
N GLY A 57 15.62 -37.41 -32.68
CA GLY A 57 16.69 -37.54 -31.68
C GLY A 57 16.12 -37.28 -30.29
N GLY A 58 15.76 -38.26 -29.46
CA GLY A 58 16.46 -39.52 -29.21
C GLY A 58 17.60 -39.24 -28.23
N GLY A 59 17.35 -39.36 -26.92
CA GLY A 59 18.34 -38.97 -25.92
C GLY A 59 17.97 -39.28 -24.47
N GLU A 60 17.45 -40.47 -24.21
CA GLU A 60 17.45 -41.04 -22.86
C GLU A 60 18.90 -41.41 -22.47
N LYS A 61 19.47 -40.78 -21.44
CA LYS A 61 20.69 -41.28 -20.77
C LYS A 61 20.64 -41.09 -19.26
N LYS A 62 20.21 -42.19 -18.61
CA LYS A 62 20.78 -42.83 -17.43
C LYS A 62 21.79 -42.03 -16.60
N SER A 63 21.48 -41.92 -15.30
CA SER A 63 22.21 -42.58 -14.21
C SER A 63 23.74 -42.62 -14.37
N ARG A 64 24.41 -41.76 -13.60
CA ARG A 64 25.54 -42.07 -12.68
C ARG A 64 26.42 -40.84 -12.50
N ARG A 65 26.52 -40.38 -11.25
CA ARG A 65 27.80 -40.26 -10.52
C ARG A 65 27.53 -39.68 -9.13
N SER A 66 27.50 -40.60 -8.17
CA SER A 66 27.91 -40.34 -6.80
C SER A 66 29.31 -39.69 -6.82
N ARG A 67 29.40 -38.43 -6.40
CA ARG A 67 30.66 -37.84 -5.95
C ARG A 67 30.39 -36.93 -4.76
N GLY A 68 31.00 -37.31 -3.64
CA GLY A 68 31.37 -36.40 -2.58
C GLY A 68 30.26 -36.08 -1.60
N ALA A 69 30.16 -36.89 -0.55
CA ALA A 69 29.90 -36.35 0.77
C ALA A 69 31.06 -35.37 1.10
N ALA A 70 30.87 -34.11 0.73
CA ALA A 70 31.62 -33.02 1.31
C ALA A 70 30.62 -32.28 2.20
N GLU A 71 30.93 -32.28 3.49
CA GLU A 71 30.19 -31.62 4.56
C GLU A 71 30.12 -30.12 4.27
N MET A 72 29.11 -29.74 3.50
CA MET A 72 28.70 -28.35 3.33
C MET A 72 27.97 -27.99 4.60
N SER A 73 28.59 -27.18 5.46
CA SER A 73 27.89 -26.53 6.58
C SER A 73 26.61 -25.92 6.01
N SER A 74 25.48 -26.54 6.34
CA SER A 74 24.18 -26.09 5.90
C SER A 74 23.90 -24.79 6.64
N HIS A 75 24.41 -23.68 6.08
CA HIS A 75 23.81 -22.38 6.26
C HIS A 75 22.41 -22.49 5.68
N HIS A 76 21.50 -23.05 6.47
CA HIS A 76 20.08 -22.91 6.28
C HIS A 76 19.84 -21.41 6.29
N GLN A 77 19.73 -20.83 5.10
CA GLN A 77 19.23 -19.47 4.90
C GLN A 77 17.82 -19.50 5.49
N GLN A 78 17.70 -19.16 6.78
CA GLN A 78 16.43 -19.13 7.47
C GLN A 78 15.61 -18.05 6.78
N GLN A 79 14.62 -18.47 6.00
CA GLN A 79 13.77 -17.57 5.27
C GLN A 79 12.85 -16.86 6.27
N VAL A 80 13.08 -15.57 6.49
CA VAL A 80 12.23 -14.76 7.36
C VAL A 80 11.05 -14.19 6.58
N ARG A 81 9.96 -13.97 7.29
CA ARG A 81 8.81 -13.21 6.81
C ARG A 81 8.82 -11.88 7.54
N ALA A 82 8.58 -10.81 6.81
CA ALA A 82 8.60 -9.46 7.35
C ALA A 82 7.44 -8.66 6.77
N SER A 83 6.91 -7.77 7.59
CA SER A 83 5.93 -6.78 7.18
C SER A 83 6.45 -5.39 7.55
N HIS A 84 6.06 -4.37 6.80
CA HIS A 84 6.44 -2.99 7.11
C HIS A 84 5.29 -2.00 6.97
N ILE A 85 5.46 -0.86 7.65
CA ILE A 85 4.70 0.36 7.43
C ILE A 85 5.68 1.40 6.91
N LEU A 86 5.39 1.96 5.74
CA LEU A 86 6.22 2.99 5.12
C LEU A 86 5.45 4.31 5.10
N ILE A 87 6.00 5.37 5.67
CA ILE A 87 5.49 6.74 5.52
C ILE A 87 6.46 7.52 4.66
N LYS A 88 5.99 8.08 3.54
CA LYS A 88 6.82 8.91 2.66
C LYS A 88 6.83 10.36 3.15
N HIS A 89 7.90 11.06 2.81
CA HIS A 89 8.08 12.47 3.12
C HIS A 89 8.73 13.18 1.93
N GLU A 90 8.95 14.48 2.05
CA GLU A 90 9.50 15.36 1.01
C GLU A 90 10.88 14.92 0.47
N GLY A 91 11.65 14.19 1.28
CA GLY A 91 12.97 13.66 0.92
C GLY A 91 12.92 12.27 0.28
N SER A 92 11.74 11.68 0.10
CA SER A 92 11.59 10.40 -0.59
C SER A 92 11.92 10.54 -2.07
N ARG A 93 12.71 9.61 -2.61
CA ARG A 93 13.06 9.57 -4.04
C ARG A 93 11.82 9.51 -4.95
N ARG A 94 10.77 8.82 -4.51
CA ARG A 94 9.48 8.74 -5.22
C ARG A 94 8.37 9.31 -4.34
N LYS A 95 8.03 10.58 -4.60
CA LYS A 95 7.01 11.34 -3.86
C LYS A 95 5.56 11.02 -4.25
N ALA A 96 5.30 9.88 -4.89
CA ALA A 96 3.96 9.43 -5.25
C ALA A 96 3.61 8.14 -4.50
N SER A 97 2.36 8.01 -4.06
CA SER A 97 1.83 6.84 -3.35
C SER A 97 0.53 6.40 -4.00
N TRP A 98 0.07 5.18 -3.68
CA TRP A 98 -1.26 4.72 -4.09
C TRP A 98 -2.39 5.56 -3.48
N LYS A 99 -2.12 6.25 -2.36
CA LYS A 99 -3.06 7.17 -1.70
C LYS A 99 -3.07 8.57 -2.32
N ASP A 100 -1.93 8.95 -2.90
CA ASP A 100 -1.69 10.29 -3.41
C ASP A 100 -0.82 10.16 -4.66
N PRO A 101 -1.45 9.93 -5.83
CA PRO A 101 -0.74 9.75 -7.09
C PRO A 101 0.00 11.02 -7.50
N ASP A 102 -0.55 12.20 -7.16
CA ASP A 102 0.05 13.50 -7.44
C ASP A 102 1.13 13.88 -6.43
N GLY A 103 1.16 13.23 -5.27
CA GLY A 103 2.21 13.39 -4.28
C GLY A 103 2.21 14.72 -3.53
N VAL A 104 1.06 15.39 -3.46
CA VAL A 104 0.94 16.70 -2.81
C VAL A 104 1.15 16.60 -1.30
N ARG A 105 0.52 15.62 -0.64
CA ARG A 105 0.71 15.35 0.80
C ARG A 105 2.13 14.92 1.11
N ILE A 106 2.73 14.10 0.25
CA ILE A 106 4.08 13.59 0.47
C ILE A 106 5.11 14.72 0.35
N ARG A 107 4.91 15.64 -0.60
CA ARG A 107 5.75 16.83 -0.78
C ARG A 107 5.66 17.81 0.39
N SER A 108 4.51 17.95 1.03
CA SER A 108 4.34 18.82 2.19
C SER A 108 4.69 18.16 3.53
N THR A 109 4.88 16.84 3.55
CA THR A 109 5.26 16.10 4.75
C THR A 109 6.77 16.20 4.97
N THR A 110 7.17 16.86 6.06
CA THR A 110 8.59 16.95 6.44
C THR A 110 9.10 15.64 7.03
N ARG A 111 10.44 15.47 7.07
CA ARG A 111 11.07 14.30 7.69
C ARG A 111 10.65 14.12 9.16
N GLU A 112 10.58 15.20 9.91
CA GLU A 112 10.20 15.20 11.33
C GLU A 112 8.75 14.80 11.53
N SER A 113 7.84 15.31 10.70
CA SER A 113 6.43 14.91 10.73
C SER A 113 6.26 13.42 10.44
N ALA A 114 6.99 12.89 9.46
CA ALA A 114 6.96 11.46 9.16
C ALA A 114 7.49 10.61 10.32
N VAL A 115 8.55 11.04 11.00
CA VAL A 115 9.07 10.35 12.21
C VAL A 115 8.06 10.41 13.35
N ALA A 116 7.41 11.57 13.58
CA ALA A 116 6.37 11.70 14.59
C ALA A 116 5.18 10.77 14.31
N GLN A 117 4.72 10.71 13.06
CA GLN A 117 3.68 9.77 12.64
C GLN A 117 4.09 8.32 12.88
N LEU A 118 5.31 7.92 12.51
CA LEU A 118 5.80 6.56 12.76
C LEU A 118 5.88 6.22 14.24
N LYS A 119 6.28 7.17 15.10
CA LYS A 119 6.30 6.97 16.55
C LYS A 119 4.90 6.77 17.12
N ALA A 120 3.94 7.60 16.73
CA ALA A 120 2.55 7.47 17.15
C ALA A 120 1.96 6.11 16.73
N LEU A 121 2.19 5.68 15.48
CA LEU A 121 1.76 4.37 15.00
C LEU A 121 2.43 3.23 15.77
N ARG A 122 3.72 3.37 16.12
CA ARG A 122 4.43 2.38 16.94
C ARG A 122 3.81 2.26 18.32
N GLU A 123 3.48 3.40 18.94
CA GLU A 123 2.84 3.43 20.26
C GLU A 123 1.45 2.76 20.22
N GLU A 124 0.61 3.09 19.24
CA GLU A 124 -0.73 2.47 19.03
C GLU A 124 -0.65 0.95 18.85
N ILE A 125 0.37 0.47 18.10
CA ILE A 125 0.58 -0.96 17.89
C ILE A 125 1.12 -1.64 19.16
N THR A 126 2.01 -0.97 19.89
CA THR A 126 2.64 -1.52 21.10
C THR A 126 1.67 -1.52 22.29
N SER A 127 0.78 -0.54 22.38
CA SER A 127 -0.30 -0.49 23.37
C SER A 127 -1.42 -1.49 23.07
N GLY A 128 -1.48 -2.02 21.86
CA GLY A 128 -2.50 -2.96 21.41
C GLY A 128 -3.83 -2.30 21.01
N GLU A 129 -3.85 -0.98 20.84
CA GLU A 129 -5.03 -0.23 20.38
C GLU A 129 -5.40 -0.56 18.93
N ALA A 130 -4.42 -0.87 18.09
CA ALA A 130 -4.64 -1.33 16.72
C ALA A 130 -3.70 -2.46 16.30
N ARG A 131 -4.19 -3.31 15.38
CA ARG A 131 -3.37 -4.35 14.77
C ARG A 131 -2.44 -3.75 13.71
N PHE A 132 -1.24 -4.30 13.61
CA PHE A 132 -0.23 -3.88 12.62
C PHE A 132 -0.79 -3.89 11.19
N GLU A 133 -1.51 -4.94 10.81
CA GLU A 133 -2.08 -5.12 9.47
C GLU A 133 -3.06 -3.99 9.10
N ASP A 134 -3.93 -3.60 10.04
CA ASP A 134 -4.92 -2.54 9.85
C ASP A 134 -4.25 -1.16 9.72
N VAL A 135 -3.22 -0.91 10.52
CA VAL A 135 -2.42 0.31 10.43
C VAL A 135 -1.68 0.34 9.10
N ALA A 136 -1.07 -0.77 8.68
CA ALA A 136 -0.36 -0.86 7.41
C ALA A 136 -1.29 -0.62 6.21
N ALA A 137 -2.47 -1.24 6.19
CA ALA A 137 -3.46 -1.02 5.13
C ALA A 137 -3.94 0.44 5.05
N ARG A 138 -4.11 1.10 6.20
CA ARG A 138 -4.67 2.45 6.28
C ARG A 138 -3.65 3.56 6.15
N ARG A 139 -2.40 3.38 6.58
CA ARG A 139 -1.38 4.45 6.65
C ARG A 139 -0.15 4.23 5.77
N SER A 140 0.17 3.00 5.38
CA SER A 140 1.39 2.74 4.58
C SER A 140 1.27 3.29 3.15
N ASP A 141 2.34 3.93 2.68
CA ASP A 141 2.53 4.44 1.32
C ASP A 141 3.17 3.42 0.37
N CYS A 142 3.48 2.22 0.87
CA CYS A 142 3.94 1.11 0.05
C CYS A 142 2.75 0.37 -0.58
N SER A 143 2.96 -0.25 -1.75
CA SER A 143 1.96 -1.12 -2.38
C SER A 143 1.65 -2.37 -1.55
N SER A 144 2.54 -2.78 -0.65
CA SER A 144 2.32 -3.86 0.32
C SER A 144 1.17 -3.58 1.28
N ALA A 145 0.72 -2.32 1.40
CA ALA A 145 -0.44 -1.94 2.23
C ALA A 145 -1.69 -2.80 1.92
N LYS A 146 -1.88 -3.20 0.65
CA LYS A 146 -3.00 -4.05 0.23
C LYS A 146 -2.99 -5.45 0.87
N ARG A 147 -1.84 -5.89 1.40
CA ARG A 147 -1.61 -7.19 2.05
C ARG A 147 -1.17 -7.02 3.51
N GLY A 148 -1.63 -5.95 4.17
CA GLY A 148 -1.25 -5.69 5.56
C GLY A 148 0.24 -5.39 5.77
N GLY A 149 0.94 -4.94 4.73
CA GLY A 149 2.36 -4.57 4.80
C GLY A 149 3.34 -5.70 4.52
N ASP A 150 2.88 -6.90 4.15
CA ASP A 150 3.72 -8.07 3.88
C ASP A 150 4.68 -7.85 2.69
N LEU A 151 5.96 -8.12 2.94
CA LEU A 151 7.07 -7.92 2.00
C LEU A 151 7.31 -9.07 1.03
N ASP A 152 6.44 -10.08 1.01
CA ASP A 152 6.65 -11.34 0.28
C ASP A 152 7.98 -12.03 0.63
N ARG A 153 8.21 -13.24 0.12
CA ARG A 153 9.44 -14.02 0.41
C ARG A 153 10.64 -13.42 -0.33
N GLY A 154 11.20 -12.34 0.20
CA GLY A 154 12.58 -11.97 -0.06
C GLY A 154 13.50 -13.02 0.55
N ARG A 155 14.48 -13.52 -0.22
CA ARG A 155 15.61 -14.23 0.40
C ARG A 155 16.39 -13.20 1.20
N CYS A 156 16.58 -13.48 2.49
CA CYS A 156 17.46 -12.76 3.40
C CYS A 156 18.89 -12.78 2.85
#